data_AF-A0A6A5AVX4-F1
#
_entry.id   AF-A0A6A5AVX4-F1
#
_cell.length_a   1.000
_cell.length_b   1.000
_cell.length_c   1.000
_cell.angle_alpha   90.00
_cell.angle_beta   90.00
_cell.angle_gamma   90.00
#
_symmetry.space_group_name_H-M   'P 1'
#
loop_
_entity.id
_entity.type
_entity.pdbx_description
1 polymer ?
#
loop_
_entity_poly.entity_id
_entity_poly.type
_entity_poly.pdbx_seq_one_letter_code
_entity_poly.pdbx_strand_id
1 'polypeptide(L)' 'MWEAFPNGGCWILKIKKKANVLGKMWQDLLFAVIGEAFETLNVVGIAMALRSKEDMISVWNADNADDNVRFAIGYK' A
#
# COMPACT_ATOMS: atom_id res chain seq x y z
N MET A 1 -3.31 -14.46 -2.25
CA MET A 1 -3.91 -13.12 -2.12
C MET A 1 -3.93 -12.39 -3.46
N TRP A 2 -2.81 -12.24 -4.17
CA TRP A 2 -2.82 -11.69 -5.54
C TRP A 2 -3.64 -12.54 -6.53
N GLU A 3 -3.67 -13.87 -6.36
CA GLU A 3 -4.50 -14.79 -7.16
C GLU A 3 -6.01 -14.52 -7.04
N ALA A 4 -6.46 -13.88 -5.95
CA ALA A 4 -7.85 -13.50 -5.77
C ALA A 4 -8.22 -12.20 -6.52
N PHE A 5 -7.21 -11.42 -6.95
CA PHE A 5 -7.38 -10.12 -7.60
C PHE A 5 -6.51 -10.04 -8.87
N PRO A 6 -6.85 -10.79 -9.94
CA PRO A 6 -6.03 -10.86 -11.16
C PRO A 6 -5.94 -9.53 -11.92
N ASN A 7 -6.95 -8.67 -11.80
CA ASN A 7 -6.96 -7.31 -12.37
C ASN A 7 -6.42 -6.26 -11.39
N GLY A 8 -5.96 -6.70 -10.23
CA GLY A 8 -5.53 -5.84 -9.14
C GLY A 8 -4.14 -5.25 -9.34
N GLY A 9 -3.71 -4.52 -8.32
CA GLY A 9 -2.43 -3.84 -8.28
C GLY A 9 -1.73 -3.94 -6.94
N CYS A 10 -0.46 -3.56 -6.96
CA CYS A 10 0.36 -3.44 -5.76
C CYS A 10 1.21 -2.18 -5.86
N TRP A 11 0.94 -1.20 -5.00
CA TRP A 11 1.80 -0.04 -4.81
C TRP A 11 2.83 -0.36 -3.74
N ILE A 12 4.12 -0.20 -4.04
CA ILE A 12 5.22 -0.61 -3.15
C ILE A 12 6.10 0.58 -2.84
N LEU A 13 6.20 0.92 -1.55
CA LEU A 13 7.15 1.90 -1.03
C LEU A 13 8.34 1.18 -0.40
N LYS A 14 9.54 1.46 -0.91
CA LYS A 14 10.81 0.94 -0.36
C LYS A 14 11.41 1.95 0.60
N ILE A 15 11.78 1.49 1.78
CA ILE A 15 12.24 2.32 2.89
C ILE A 15 13.66 1.89 3.28
N LYS A 16 14.59 2.84 3.23
CA LYS A 16 15.97 2.61 3.67
C LYS A 16 16.01 2.47 5.20
N LYS A 17 16.77 1.49 5.70
CA LYS A 17 16.89 1.19 7.14
C LYS A 17 17.25 2.40 8.02
N LYS A 18 18.09 3.31 7.51
CA LYS A 18 18.55 4.49 8.25
C LYS A 18 17.46 5.54 8.52
N ALA A 19 16.29 5.41 7.90
CA ALA A 19 15.25 6.42 7.99
C ALA A 19 14.48 6.40 9.32
N ASN A 20 14.45 5.28 10.07
CA ASN A 20 13.71 5.14 11.35
C ASN A 20 12.22 5.57 11.30
N VAL A 21 11.60 5.66 10.12
CA VAL A 21 10.20 6.11 9.91
C VAL A 21 9.22 4.97 9.71
N LEU A 22 9.69 3.73 9.55
CA LEU A 22 8.86 2.59 9.14
C LEU A 22 7.67 2.36 10.08
N GLY A 23 7.90 2.40 11.40
CA GLY A 23 6.84 2.17 12.38
C GLY A 23 5.73 3.24 12.31
N LYS A 24 6.12 4.51 12.17
CA LYS A 24 5.16 5.62 12.00
C LYS A 24 4.39 5.49 10.69
N MET A 25 5.08 5.24 9.58
CA MET A 25 4.43 5.06 8.26
C MET A 25 3.44 3.90 8.26
N TRP A 26 3.77 2.79 8.93
CA TRP A 26 2.87 1.66 9.06
C TRP A 26 1.64 1.99 9.89
N GLN A 27 1.82 2.66 11.03
CA GLN A 27 0.70 3.08 11.88
C GLN A 27 -0.22 4.06 11.14
N ASP A 28 0.33 5.06 10.47
CA ASP A 28 -0.43 6.05 9.70
C ASP A 28 -1.22 5.36 8.56
N LEU A 29 -0.60 4.41 7.86
CA LEU A 29 -1.28 3.63 6.82
C LEU A 29 -2.41 2.75 7.41
N LEU A 30 -2.17 2.12 8.56
CA LEU A 30 -3.20 1.34 9.26
C LEU A 30 -4.41 2.22 9.60
N PHE A 31 -4.18 3.41 10.14
CA PHE A 31 -5.25 4.37 10.43
C PHE A 31 -5.97 4.86 9.17
N ALA A 32 -5.24 5.10 8.08
CA ALA A 32 -5.85 5.48 6.81
C ALA A 32 -6.76 4.37 6.25
N VAL A 33 -6.34 3.09 6.36
CA VAL A 33 -7.14 1.95 5.90
C VAL A 33 -8.39 1.76 6.77
N ILE A 34 -8.25 1.66 8.10
CA ILE A 34 -9.42 1.45 8.97
C ILE A 34 -10.34 2.67 9.03
N GLY A 35 -9.80 3.85 8.71
CA GLY A 35 -10.54 5.10 8.59
C GLY A 35 -11.15 5.31 7.21
N GLU A 36 -11.07 4.33 6.30
CA GLU A 36 -11.66 4.35 4.95
C GLU A 36 -11.17 5.52 4.08
N ALA A 37 -9.95 6.04 4.32
CA ALA A 37 -9.40 7.21 3.61
C ALA A 37 -9.16 6.96 2.10
N PHE A 38 -9.10 5.69 1.69
CA PHE A 38 -8.86 5.27 0.31
C PHE A 38 -10.13 5.22 -0.54
N GLU A 39 -11.33 5.34 0.04
CA GLU A 39 -12.62 5.47 -0.66
C GLU A 39 -12.75 4.57 -1.90
N THR A 40 -12.71 5.15 -3.11
CA THR A 40 -12.94 4.47 -4.40
C THR A 40 -11.74 3.69 -4.93
N LEU A 41 -10.65 3.59 -4.17
CA LEU A 41 -9.40 2.95 -4.61
C LEU A 41 -9.42 1.42 -4.48
N ASN A 42 -10.52 0.84 -3.97
CA ASN A 42 -10.71 -0.61 -3.83
C ASN A 42 -9.54 -1.31 -3.14
N VAL A 43 -9.01 -0.71 -2.07
CA VAL A 43 -7.90 -1.29 -1.29
C VAL A 43 -8.38 -2.58 -0.61
N VAL A 44 -7.69 -3.68 -0.87
CA VAL A 44 -8.01 -5.03 -0.36
C VAL A 44 -7.03 -5.53 0.68
N GLY A 45 -5.90 -4.83 0.85
CA GLY A 45 -4.93 -5.19 1.86
C GLY A 45 -3.71 -4.30 1.87
N ILE A 46 -3.04 -4.32 3.01
CA ILE A 46 -1.73 -3.71 3.22
C ILE A 46 -0.77 -4.74 3.78
N ALA A 47 0.51 -4.62 3.45
CA ALA A 47 1.52 -5.51 3.97
C ALA A 47 2.82 -4.76 4.28
N MET A 48 3.55 -5.24 5.29
CA MET A 48 4.91 -4.83 5.58
C MET A 48 5.84 -6.02 5.38
N ALA A 49 6.98 -5.80 4.72
CA ALA A 49 8.05 -6.78 4.60
C ALA A 49 9.34 -6.21 5.19
N LEU A 50 9.82 -6.85 6.26
CA LEU A 50 11.13 -6.55 6.83
C LEU A 50 12.20 -7.34 6.06
N ARG A 51 13.21 -6.67 5.51
CA ARG A 51 14.31 -7.34 4.80
C ARG A 51 15.67 -6.83 5.27
N SER A 52 16.73 -7.50 4.82
CA SER A 52 18.11 -7.16 5.21
C SER A 52 18.58 -5.82 4.64
N LYS A 53 18.26 -5.52 3.37
CA LYS A 53 18.71 -4.30 2.68
C LYS A 53 17.76 -3.12 2.86
N GLU A 54 16.47 -3.33 2.59
CA GLU A 54 15.43 -2.29 2.60
C GLU A 54 14.11 -2.89 3.07
N ASP A 55 13.38 -2.14 3.88
CA ASP A 55 12.02 -2.52 4.25
C ASP A 55 11.03 -2.07 3.19
N MET A 56 9.87 -2.72 3.16
CA MET A 56 8.83 -2.41 2.18
C MET A 56 7.48 -2.31 2.87
N ILE A 57 6.71 -1.31 2.47
CA ILE A 57 5.27 -1.26 2.70
C ILE A 57 4.60 -1.42 1.34
N SER A 58 3.53 -2.20 1.30
CA SER A 58 2.70 -2.33 0.09
C SER A 58 1.22 -2.17 0.37
N VAL A 59 0.53 -1.57 -0.61
CA VAL A 59 -0.92 -1.39 -0.64
C VAL A 59 -1.43 -2.13 -1.87
N TRP A 60 -2.43 -2.99 -1.68
CA TRP A 60 -3.02 -3.82 -2.72
C TRP A 60 -4.43 -3.37 -3.01
N ASN A 61 -4.79 -3.30 -4.28
CA ASN A 61 -6.14 -2.98 -4.73
C ASN A 61 -6.72 -4.06 -5.64
N ALA A 62 -8.05 -4.22 -5.61
CA ALA A 62 -8.76 -5.26 -6.34
C ALA A 62 -8.76 -5.06 -7.86
N ASP A 63 -8.71 -3.80 -8.29
CA ASP A 63 -8.87 -3.41 -9.69
C ASP A 63 -8.01 -2.17 -9.99
N ASN A 64 -7.24 -2.25 -11.06
CA ASN A 64 -6.34 -1.23 -11.57
C ASN A 64 -6.63 -0.87 -13.03
N ALA A 65 -7.82 -1.20 -13.55
CA ALA A 65 -8.21 -0.94 -14.93
C ALA A 65 -8.36 0.55 -15.27
N ASP A 66 -8.66 1.40 -14.27
CA ASP A 66 -8.72 2.86 -14.44
C ASP A 66 -7.36 3.49 -14.11
N ASP A 67 -6.69 4.02 -15.13
CA ASP A 67 -5.41 4.70 -15.00
C ASP A 67 -5.48 5.95 -14.10
N ASN A 68 -6.65 6.58 -13.96
CA ASN A 68 -6.83 7.71 -13.04
C ASN A 68 -6.77 7.28 -11.58
N VAL A 69 -7.23 6.05 -11.28
CA VAL A 69 -7.29 5.48 -9.93
C VAL A 69 -5.97 4.80 -9.58
N ARG A 70 -5.27 4.26 -10.58
CA ARG A 70 -4.02 3.49 -10.43
C ARG A 70 -2.93 4.19 -9.63
N PHE A 71 -2.80 5.50 -9.78
CA PHE A 71 -1.79 6.30 -9.05
C PHE A 71 -2.38 7.10 -7.89
N ALA A 72 -3.70 7.14 -7.75
CA ALA A 72 -4.40 7.92 -6.73
C ALA A 72 -4.06 7.48 -5.29
N ILE A 73 -3.68 6.20 -5.08
CA ILE A 73 -3.19 5.69 -3.79
C ILE A 73 -1.97 6.48 -3.29
N GLY A 74 -1.10 6.94 -4.19
CA GLY A 74 0.10 7.70 -3.82
C GLY A 74 -0.15 9.17 -3.46
N TYR A 75 -1.37 9.67 -3.68
CA TYR A 75 -1.76 11.06 -3.38
C TYR A 75 -2.63 11.19 -2.12
N LYS A 76 -3.02 10.07 -1.50
CA LYS A 76 -3.76 10.01 -0.23
C LYS A 76 -2.77 9.93 0.93
#